data_AF-A0A0Z8F1Z2-F1
#
_entry.id   AF-A0A0Z8F1Z2-F1
#
_cell.length_a   1.000
_cell.length_b   1.000
_cell.length_c   1.000
_cell.angle_alpha   90.00
_cell.angle_beta   90.00
_cell.angle_gamma   90.00
#
_symmetry.space_group_name_H-M   'P 1'
#
loop_
_entity.id
_entity.type
_entity.pdbx_description
1 polymer ?
#
loop_
_entity_poly.entity_id
_entity_poly.type
_entity_poly.pdbx_seq_one_letter_code
_entity_poly.pdbx_strand_id
1 'polypeptide(L)'
;MNYYHIKLMGEVQQQERPSESFAQENNWMYFLKEKEDLFIVTGAANTKREIAKKVQSLWEEDVYLDGYSSITEDDFIDKVGREQLGEFGYFLLKQSKENKQGLTPNADVLSENMSGLSDFKNSIQHLINYLDYQSNDLKSHTKEPFFLIFNGQKGSGRKYALQYLERLFDLQAVDTHCSEYLLPKTDEKQFPVVYDYFKARARPKLELFANINTKKENNICILIAQSTEEAKKIEMELQEEYYNVNRIEFPPYTNDELVEIAIQLLAKRRISIDRKIVREYVEKASNLNNAKDIRRMVQRIHEYAVATNYCQENGLLDLGHFSLQKEQSKSKCGQAEKRLNQMIGLQSVKKLIRQQVAFEQLSKLRKERGYHVEESNGHLLFTGNPGTGKTEIARLYTEILYEHGLIAENKIVEVGRADLIGEYVGQTAPKIKTVFDSASGGVLFIDEAYSLIPQSERDFANEAIPTIIQEMENRRNEIVVIFAGYKDLMHNFIDTNPGLQSRISKIIHFEDYSVDELYEIFRIMLSNKGYSIESSCESALHLHFLSRVRNEHFGNGRYVRKLIEAILYQQATRVMERLGERDLDETEMNVVIEADIKNAIQELSELESTQRLIGFGLQG
;
A
#
# COMPACT_ATOMS: atom_id res chain seq x y z
N MET A 1 -10.15 -42.16 -0.25
CA MET A 1 -11.06 -42.84 0.69
C MET A 1 -11.09 -44.32 0.38
N ASN A 2 -11.46 -45.16 1.34
CA ASN A 2 -11.62 -46.60 1.14
C ASN A 2 -13.09 -46.97 1.32
N TYR A 3 -13.64 -47.74 0.38
CA TYR A 3 -15.06 -48.10 0.30
C TYR A 3 -15.24 -49.60 0.49
N TYR A 4 -16.16 -49.98 1.37
CA TYR A 4 -16.42 -51.38 1.71
C TYR A 4 -17.90 -51.70 1.61
N HIS A 5 -18.20 -52.89 1.13
CA HIS A 5 -19.52 -53.50 1.21
C HIS A 5 -19.46 -54.73 2.12
N ILE A 6 -20.40 -54.79 3.04
CA ILE A 6 -20.47 -55.77 4.11
C ILE A 6 -21.86 -56.38 4.12
N LYS A 7 -21.92 -57.70 4.20
CA LYS A 7 -23.18 -58.42 4.46
C LYS A 7 -23.24 -58.83 5.92
N LEU A 8 -24.31 -58.44 6.59
CA LEU A 8 -24.58 -58.75 8.00
C LEU A 8 -25.49 -59.98 8.10
N MET A 9 -25.26 -60.83 9.10
CA MET A 9 -26.17 -61.89 9.51
C MET A 9 -26.94 -61.43 10.76
N GLY A 10 -28.25 -61.23 10.62
CA GLY A 10 -29.18 -60.78 11.66
C GLY A 10 -29.99 -59.55 11.26
N GLU A 11 -31.25 -59.44 11.70
CA GLU A 11 -32.08 -58.25 11.42
C GLU A 11 -31.69 -57.08 12.34
N VAL A 12 -31.00 -56.08 11.79
CA VAL A 12 -30.65 -54.86 12.54
C VAL A 12 -31.87 -53.93 12.64
N GLN A 13 -32.31 -53.61 13.87
CA GLN A 13 -33.38 -52.65 14.11
C GLN A 13 -32.85 -51.22 14.36
N GLN A 14 -33.22 -50.30 13.47
CA GLN A 14 -33.38 -48.84 13.69
C GLN A 14 -32.17 -47.97 14.09
N GLN A 15 -31.00 -48.13 13.49
CA GLN A 15 -30.13 -46.98 13.23
C GLN A 15 -29.54 -47.04 11.81
N GLU A 16 -30.16 -46.30 10.89
CA GLU A 16 -29.69 -46.17 9.49
C GLU A 16 -28.43 -45.30 9.35
N ARG A 17 -28.01 -44.61 10.43
CA ARG A 17 -26.95 -43.60 10.40
C ARG A 17 -26.05 -43.69 11.63
N PRO A 18 -24.72 -43.49 11.49
CA PRO A 18 -23.84 -43.29 12.64
C PRO A 18 -24.22 -42.02 13.41
N SER A 19 -24.05 -42.01 14.73
CA SER A 19 -24.07 -40.77 15.50
C SER A 19 -22.95 -39.83 15.06
N GLU A 20 -23.15 -38.51 15.14
CA GLU A 20 -22.11 -37.53 14.82
C GLU A 20 -20.82 -37.76 15.62
N SER A 21 -20.94 -38.23 16.87
CA SER A 21 -19.79 -38.57 17.71
C SER A 21 -19.01 -39.78 17.16
N PHE A 22 -19.71 -40.83 16.71
CA PHE A 22 -19.05 -42.01 16.15
C PHE A 22 -18.33 -41.69 14.84
N ALA A 23 -18.98 -40.92 13.96
CA ALA A 23 -18.38 -40.49 12.69
C ALA A 23 -17.12 -39.62 12.89
N GLN A 24 -17.12 -38.77 13.92
CA GLN A 24 -15.97 -37.95 14.30
C GLN A 24 -14.84 -38.77 14.91
N GLU A 25 -15.14 -39.67 15.85
CA GLU A 25 -14.13 -40.47 16.55
C GLU A 25 -13.46 -41.50 15.63
N ASN A 26 -14.22 -42.09 14.71
CA ASN A 26 -13.74 -43.20 13.90
C ASN A 26 -13.36 -42.81 12.47
N ASN A 27 -13.71 -41.60 12.02
CA ASN A 27 -13.57 -41.16 10.64
C ASN A 27 -14.29 -42.09 9.63
N TRP A 28 -15.46 -42.56 10.04
CA TRP A 28 -16.25 -43.56 9.34
C TRP A 28 -17.64 -43.01 9.05
N MET A 29 -18.11 -43.26 7.83
CA MET A 29 -19.51 -43.10 7.48
C MET A 29 -20.03 -44.44 7.00
N TYR A 30 -21.22 -44.85 7.43
CA TYR A 30 -21.85 -46.07 6.92
C TYR A 30 -23.31 -45.84 6.54
N PHE A 31 -23.78 -46.63 5.60
CA PHE A 31 -25.16 -46.67 5.14
C PHE A 31 -25.65 -48.11 5.16
N LEU A 32 -26.79 -48.34 5.81
CA LEU A 32 -27.44 -49.65 5.84
C LEU A 32 -28.58 -49.67 4.82
N LYS A 33 -28.57 -50.67 3.94
CA LYS A 33 -29.60 -50.91 2.93
C LYS A 33 -30.26 -52.26 3.18
N GLU A 34 -31.58 -52.31 3.13
CA GLU A 34 -32.37 -53.55 3.25
C GLU A 34 -32.08 -54.38 4.52
N LYS A 35 -31.59 -53.72 5.60
CA LYS A 35 -31.25 -54.29 6.92
C LYS A 35 -30.10 -55.32 6.97
N GLU A 36 -29.54 -55.71 5.82
CA GLU A 36 -28.46 -56.71 5.74
C GLU A 36 -27.20 -56.21 5.00
N ASP A 37 -27.33 -55.21 4.13
CA ASP A 37 -26.22 -54.67 3.34
C ASP A 37 -25.69 -53.37 3.93
N LEU A 38 -24.46 -53.40 4.45
CA LEU A 38 -23.78 -52.27 5.08
C LEU A 38 -22.66 -51.75 4.16
N PHE A 39 -22.74 -50.48 3.78
CA PHE A 39 -21.75 -49.79 2.96
C PHE A 39 -20.97 -48.81 3.82
N ILE A 40 -19.63 -48.93 3.88
CA ILE A 40 -18.79 -48.08 4.75
C ILE A 40 -17.77 -47.30 3.91
N VAL A 41 -17.61 -46.00 4.20
CA VAL A 41 -16.49 -45.16 3.76
C VAL A 41 -15.61 -44.81 4.93
N THR A 42 -14.30 -44.95 4.73
CA THR A 42 -13.31 -44.65 5.77
C THR A 42 -12.09 -43.93 5.19
N GLY A 43 -11.48 -43.05 5.98
CA GLY A 43 -10.24 -42.36 5.63
C GLY A 43 -9.00 -43.27 5.55
N ALA A 44 -8.99 -44.37 6.31
CA ALA A 44 -7.88 -45.30 6.41
C ALA A 44 -8.23 -46.67 5.80
N ALA A 45 -7.24 -47.41 5.30
CA ALA A 45 -7.47 -48.79 4.87
C ALA A 45 -7.69 -49.67 6.10
N ASN A 46 -8.84 -50.32 6.20
CA ASN A 46 -9.20 -51.18 7.33
C ASN A 46 -9.30 -52.64 6.89
N THR A 47 -8.74 -53.55 7.68
CA THR A 47 -8.83 -54.99 7.46
C THR A 47 -10.22 -55.53 7.85
N LYS A 48 -10.61 -56.70 7.31
CA LYS A 48 -11.86 -57.39 7.68
C LYS A 48 -12.03 -57.54 9.21
N ARG A 49 -10.94 -57.78 9.94
CA ARG A 49 -10.96 -57.96 11.41
C ARG A 49 -11.20 -56.66 12.17
N GLU A 50 -10.67 -55.53 11.69
CA GLU A 50 -10.90 -54.20 12.29
C GLU A 50 -12.33 -53.74 12.05
N ILE A 51 -12.83 -53.97 10.84
CA ILE A 51 -14.22 -53.74 10.47
C ILE A 51 -15.16 -54.59 11.32
N ALA A 52 -14.88 -55.87 11.52
CA ALA A 52 -15.64 -56.76 12.40
C ALA A 52 -15.82 -56.19 13.81
N LYS A 53 -14.71 -55.79 14.45
CA LYS A 53 -14.73 -55.30 15.82
C LYS A 53 -15.51 -54.00 15.96
N LYS A 54 -15.38 -53.09 14.99
CA LYS A 54 -16.07 -51.80 15.02
C LYS A 54 -17.55 -51.92 14.67
N VAL A 55 -17.90 -52.81 13.73
CA VAL A 55 -19.31 -53.17 13.44
C VAL A 55 -19.97 -53.78 14.67
N GLN A 56 -19.28 -54.67 15.40
CA GLN A 56 -19.78 -55.21 16.68
C GLN A 56 -19.91 -54.15 17.79
N SER A 57 -19.15 -53.05 17.73
CA SER A 57 -19.32 -51.94 18.69
C SER A 57 -20.48 -51.00 18.35
N LEU A 58 -21.03 -51.07 17.14
CA LEU A 58 -22.13 -50.21 16.69
C LEU A 58 -23.49 -50.72 17.17
N TRP A 59 -23.64 -52.03 17.37
CA TRP A 59 -24.90 -52.66 17.78
C TRP A 59 -24.69 -53.57 18.99
N GLU A 60 -25.60 -53.52 19.96
CA GLU A 60 -25.53 -54.32 21.20
C GLU A 60 -25.92 -55.80 21.00
N GLU A 61 -26.47 -56.17 19.84
CA GLU A 61 -26.88 -57.55 19.52
C GLU A 61 -25.82 -58.33 18.73
N ASP A 62 -25.97 -59.67 18.72
CA ASP A 62 -25.14 -60.68 18.04
C ASP A 62 -25.13 -60.53 16.49
N VAL A 63 -24.58 -59.42 15.98
CA VAL A 63 -24.41 -59.18 14.54
C VAL A 63 -23.07 -59.75 14.07
N TYR A 64 -23.13 -60.67 13.11
CA TYR A 64 -21.94 -61.29 12.52
C TYR A 64 -21.73 -60.85 11.06
N LEU A 65 -20.46 -60.78 10.65
CA LEU A 65 -20.07 -60.52 9.26
C LEU A 65 -20.18 -61.80 8.43
N ASP A 66 -21.09 -61.80 7.45
CA ASP A 66 -21.19 -62.87 6.45
C ASP A 66 -20.27 -62.60 5.25
N GLY A 67 -20.25 -61.35 4.77
CA GLY A 67 -19.52 -60.93 3.58
C GLY A 67 -18.69 -59.67 3.80
N TYR A 68 -17.56 -59.57 3.10
CA TYR A 68 -16.70 -58.39 3.07
C TYR A 68 -16.06 -58.25 1.69
N SER A 69 -16.25 -57.09 1.05
CA SER A 69 -15.61 -56.72 -0.20
C SER A 69 -15.19 -55.25 -0.18
N SER A 70 -14.04 -54.94 -0.78
CA SER A 70 -13.70 -53.57 -1.15
C SER A 70 -14.39 -53.24 -2.46
N ILE A 71 -15.04 -52.08 -2.54
CA ILE A 71 -15.75 -51.62 -3.75
C ILE A 71 -15.13 -50.32 -4.27
N THR A 72 -15.50 -49.91 -5.47
CA THR A 72 -15.07 -48.62 -6.05
C THR A 72 -15.96 -47.48 -5.53
N GLU A 73 -15.49 -46.24 -5.72
CA GLU A 73 -16.28 -45.04 -5.39
C GLU A 73 -17.57 -44.96 -6.21
N ASP A 74 -17.48 -45.25 -7.51
CA ASP A 74 -18.63 -45.25 -8.42
C ASP A 74 -19.67 -46.30 -8.00
N ASP A 75 -19.22 -47.52 -7.66
CA ASP A 75 -20.10 -48.59 -7.16
C ASP A 75 -20.77 -48.20 -5.83
N PHE A 76 -20.04 -47.50 -4.95
CA PHE A 76 -20.57 -47.03 -3.67
C PHE A 76 -21.66 -45.98 -3.88
N ILE A 77 -21.40 -44.98 -4.74
CA ILE A 77 -22.33 -43.90 -5.09
C ILE A 77 -23.62 -44.47 -5.70
N ASP A 78 -23.50 -45.43 -6.63
CA ASP A 78 -24.65 -46.07 -7.28
C ASP A 78 -25.54 -46.84 -6.29
N LYS A 79 -24.95 -47.43 -5.23
CA LYS A 79 -25.67 -48.27 -4.27
C LYS A 79 -26.35 -47.48 -3.15
N VAL A 80 -25.74 -46.39 -2.71
CA VAL A 80 -26.17 -45.51 -1.59
C VAL A 80 -27.35 -44.61 -1.99
N GLY A 81 -27.49 -44.29 -3.27
CA GLY A 81 -28.65 -43.56 -3.82
C GLY A 81 -28.56 -42.04 -3.67
N ARG A 82 -29.27 -41.32 -4.54
CA ARG A 82 -29.10 -39.86 -4.73
C ARG A 82 -29.45 -39.00 -3.51
N GLU A 83 -30.35 -39.46 -2.65
CA GLU A 83 -30.80 -38.70 -1.47
C GLU A 83 -29.69 -38.56 -0.41
N GLN A 84 -28.71 -39.48 -0.40
CA GLN A 84 -27.64 -39.53 0.60
C GLN A 84 -26.32 -38.92 0.10
N LEU A 85 -26.25 -38.50 -1.17
CA LEU A 85 -25.05 -37.89 -1.76
C LEU A 85 -24.69 -36.53 -1.15
N GLY A 86 -25.67 -35.79 -0.63
CA GLY A 86 -25.42 -34.52 0.05
C GLY A 86 -24.60 -34.71 1.34
N GLU A 87 -24.93 -35.72 2.13
CA GLU A 87 -24.20 -36.05 3.37
C GLU A 87 -22.83 -36.66 3.07
N PHE A 88 -22.74 -37.52 2.04
CA PHE A 88 -21.46 -38.04 1.56
C PHE A 88 -20.54 -36.91 1.08
N GLY A 89 -21.06 -35.95 0.31
CA GLY A 89 -20.32 -34.76 -0.11
C GLY A 89 -19.88 -33.90 1.08
N TYR A 90 -20.74 -33.72 2.08
CA TYR A 90 -20.38 -33.02 3.32
C TYR A 90 -19.29 -33.75 4.12
N PHE A 91 -19.38 -35.08 4.24
CA PHE A 91 -18.36 -35.92 4.88
C PHE A 91 -17.01 -35.81 4.15
N LEU A 92 -17.01 -35.91 2.82
CA LEU A 92 -15.79 -35.73 2.01
C LEU A 92 -15.20 -34.33 2.17
N LEU A 93 -16.03 -33.28 2.17
CA LEU A 93 -15.58 -31.91 2.38
C LEU A 93 -15.00 -31.71 3.78
N LYS A 94 -15.62 -32.28 4.81
CA LYS A 94 -15.13 -32.24 6.19
C LYS A 94 -13.79 -32.99 6.31
N GLN A 95 -13.68 -34.17 5.72
CA GLN A 95 -12.43 -34.92 5.65
C GLN A 95 -11.35 -34.24 4.82
N SER A 96 -11.71 -33.52 3.75
CA SER A 96 -10.76 -32.71 3.00
C SER A 96 -10.21 -31.53 3.80
N LYS A 97 -10.96 -31.04 4.80
CA LYS A 97 -10.50 -30.01 5.73
C LYS A 97 -9.67 -30.60 6.87
N GLU A 98 -10.01 -31.79 7.36
CA GLU A 98 -9.30 -32.45 8.46
C GLU A 98 -8.01 -33.18 8.04
N ASN A 99 -7.91 -33.69 6.80
CA ASN A 99 -6.71 -34.36 6.26
C ASN A 99 -5.66 -33.41 5.65
N LYS A 100 -5.91 -32.09 5.59
CA LYS A 100 -4.92 -31.10 5.13
C LYS A 100 -4.06 -30.60 6.29
N GLN A 101 -3.26 -31.48 6.89
CA GLN A 101 -2.26 -31.05 7.89
C GLN A 101 -0.92 -30.72 7.22
N GLY A 102 -0.80 -29.55 6.60
CA GLY A 102 0.47 -29.03 6.06
C GLY A 102 0.30 -28.02 4.91
N LEU A 103 1.41 -27.43 4.47
CA LEU A 103 1.48 -26.58 3.27
C LEU A 103 0.93 -27.32 2.06
N THR A 104 -0.22 -26.89 1.53
CA THR A 104 -0.80 -27.47 0.31
C THR A 104 -0.71 -26.46 -0.82
N PRO A 105 -0.05 -26.79 -1.95
CA PRO A 105 0.10 -25.87 -3.05
C PRO A 105 -1.22 -25.70 -3.83
N ASN A 106 -1.51 -24.48 -4.24
CA ASN A 106 -2.64 -24.15 -5.11
C ASN A 106 -2.33 -24.58 -6.56
N ALA A 107 -3.14 -25.50 -7.09
CA ALA A 107 -2.98 -26.07 -8.43
C ALA A 107 -3.09 -25.03 -9.55
N ASP A 108 -3.94 -23.99 -9.38
CA ASP A 108 -4.09 -22.94 -10.38
C ASP A 108 -2.81 -22.10 -10.48
N VAL A 109 -2.22 -21.77 -9.34
CA VAL A 109 -0.97 -21.00 -9.26
C VAL A 109 0.20 -21.79 -9.83
N LEU A 110 0.22 -23.11 -9.61
CA LEU A 110 1.23 -24.02 -10.18
C LEU A 110 1.27 -24.04 -11.71
N SER A 111 0.11 -23.84 -12.33
CA SER A 111 -0.01 -23.81 -13.79
C SER A 111 0.44 -22.47 -14.41
N GLU A 112 0.78 -21.46 -13.60
CA GLU A 112 1.20 -20.14 -14.09
C GLU A 112 2.54 -20.20 -14.82
N ASN A 113 2.57 -19.71 -16.06
CA ASN A 113 3.78 -19.62 -16.84
C ASN A 113 4.67 -18.45 -16.33
N MET A 114 5.73 -18.76 -15.60
CA MET A 114 6.72 -17.77 -15.17
C MET A 114 7.83 -17.63 -16.24
N SER A 115 8.05 -16.43 -16.77
CA SER A 115 9.18 -16.19 -17.70
C SER A 115 10.49 -15.99 -16.93
N GLY A 116 11.53 -16.74 -17.32
CA GLY A 116 12.80 -16.81 -16.60
C GLY A 116 12.69 -17.56 -15.26
N LEU A 117 13.63 -17.28 -14.34
CA LEU A 117 13.65 -17.82 -12.97
C LEU A 117 13.74 -19.36 -12.89
N SER A 118 14.59 -19.98 -13.73
CA SER A 118 14.80 -21.43 -13.75
C SER A 118 15.09 -22.04 -12.38
N ASP A 119 15.99 -21.41 -11.63
CA ASP A 119 16.48 -21.94 -10.36
C ASP A 119 15.39 -21.89 -9.29
N PHE A 120 14.58 -20.82 -9.31
CA PHE A 120 13.40 -20.71 -8.46
C PHE A 120 12.36 -21.79 -8.81
N LYS A 121 12.04 -21.99 -10.10
CA LYS A 121 11.09 -23.04 -10.52
C LYS A 121 11.53 -24.42 -10.07
N ASN A 122 12.81 -24.75 -10.27
CA ASN A 122 13.38 -26.03 -9.85
C ASN A 122 13.26 -26.20 -8.33
N SER A 123 13.58 -25.16 -7.56
CA SER A 123 13.47 -25.17 -6.10
C SER A 123 12.03 -25.36 -5.61
N ILE A 124 11.05 -24.73 -6.26
CA ILE A 124 9.63 -24.92 -5.95
C ILE A 124 9.18 -26.35 -6.27
N GLN A 125 9.62 -26.92 -7.40
CA GLN A 125 9.30 -28.31 -7.73
C GLN A 125 9.90 -29.28 -6.70
N HIS A 126 11.12 -29.03 -6.24
CA HIS A 126 11.73 -29.80 -5.15
C HIS A 126 10.94 -29.69 -3.84
N LEU A 127 10.50 -28.49 -3.48
CA LEU A 127 9.65 -28.25 -2.30
C LEU A 127 8.34 -29.05 -2.39
N ILE A 128 7.66 -29.02 -3.54
CA ILE A 128 6.40 -29.73 -3.75
C ILE A 128 6.60 -31.24 -3.66
N ASN A 129 7.61 -31.78 -4.33
CA ASN A 129 7.92 -33.21 -4.27
C ASN A 129 8.21 -33.67 -2.83
N TYR A 130 8.86 -32.83 -2.02
CA TYR A 130 9.07 -33.13 -0.61
C TYR A 130 7.77 -33.09 0.20
N LEU A 131 6.92 -32.08 0.00
CA LEU A 131 5.64 -31.97 0.69
C LEU A 131 4.74 -33.18 0.36
N ASP A 132 4.73 -33.61 -0.90
CA ASP A 132 4.02 -34.81 -1.34
C ASP A 132 4.59 -36.07 -0.68
N TYR A 133 5.92 -36.22 -0.59
CA TYR A 133 6.57 -37.34 0.10
C TYR A 133 6.20 -37.40 1.59
N GLN A 134 6.26 -36.27 2.30
CA GLN A 134 5.90 -36.18 3.72
C GLN A 134 4.42 -36.46 3.97
N SER A 135 3.52 -36.08 3.06
CA SER A 135 2.10 -36.36 3.20
C SER A 135 1.78 -37.87 3.11
N ASN A 136 2.64 -38.64 2.46
CA ASN A 136 2.48 -40.07 2.24
C ASN A 136 3.16 -40.95 3.31
N ASP A 137 4.08 -40.40 4.12
CA ASP A 137 4.80 -41.16 5.13
C ASP A 137 4.11 -41.09 6.51
N LEU A 138 3.38 -42.14 6.87
CA LEU A 138 2.61 -42.25 8.12
C LEU A 138 3.49 -42.43 9.37
N LYS A 139 4.82 -42.46 9.25
CA LYS A 139 5.74 -42.83 10.34
C LYS A 139 7.05 -42.03 10.37
N SER A 140 7.01 -40.70 10.49
CA SER A 140 8.09 -40.01 11.21
C SER A 140 7.65 -38.67 11.81
N HIS A 141 7.94 -38.51 13.10
CA HIS A 141 7.68 -37.31 13.88
C HIS A 141 8.84 -36.32 13.69
N THR A 142 8.63 -35.27 12.89
CA THR A 142 9.03 -33.86 13.08
C THR A 142 8.92 -33.15 11.72
N LYS A 143 7.96 -32.23 11.58
CA LYS A 143 7.85 -31.39 10.38
C LYS A 143 8.98 -30.36 10.40
N GLU A 144 9.95 -30.51 9.51
CA GLU A 144 11.13 -29.64 9.45
C GLU A 144 10.84 -28.34 8.68
N PRO A 145 11.45 -27.21 9.07
CA PRO A 145 11.35 -25.97 8.32
C PRO A 145 12.18 -26.01 7.04
N PHE A 146 11.70 -25.30 6.03
CA PHE A 146 12.38 -25.06 4.78
C PHE A 146 12.97 -23.66 4.75
N PHE A 147 14.26 -23.58 4.46
CA PHE A 147 14.95 -22.31 4.28
C PHE A 147 15.18 -22.06 2.80
N LEU A 148 14.71 -20.91 2.32
CA LEU A 148 14.94 -20.42 0.96
C LEU A 148 15.83 -19.18 1.04
N ILE A 149 17.05 -19.26 0.53
CA ILE A 149 18.01 -18.14 0.55
C ILE A 149 17.98 -17.47 -0.81
N PHE A 150 17.37 -16.29 -0.89
CA PHE A 150 17.26 -15.53 -2.14
C PHE A 150 18.50 -14.66 -2.34
N ASN A 151 19.26 -14.96 -3.39
CA ASN A 151 20.42 -14.17 -3.80
C ASN A 151 20.16 -13.48 -5.14
N GLY A 152 20.27 -12.15 -5.19
CA GLY A 152 20.15 -11.38 -6.41
C GLY A 152 19.93 -9.89 -6.16
N GLN A 153 20.03 -9.06 -7.20
CA GLN A 153 19.88 -7.62 -7.07
C GLN A 153 18.40 -7.17 -6.98
N LYS A 154 18.14 -5.89 -6.68
CA LYS A 154 16.75 -5.36 -6.71
C LYS A 154 16.24 -5.41 -8.15
N GLY A 155 15.04 -5.97 -8.35
CA GLY A 155 14.44 -6.10 -9.68
C GLY A 155 14.75 -7.43 -10.41
N SER A 156 15.52 -8.35 -9.80
CA SER A 156 15.83 -9.68 -10.35
C SER A 156 14.67 -10.70 -10.27
N GLY A 157 13.49 -10.28 -9.82
CA GLY A 157 12.33 -11.17 -9.65
C GLY A 157 12.05 -11.64 -8.22
N ARG A 158 12.91 -11.34 -7.24
CA ARG A 158 12.72 -11.72 -5.82
C ARG A 158 11.34 -11.39 -5.26
N LYS A 159 10.84 -10.17 -5.48
CA LYS A 159 9.49 -9.76 -5.03
C LYS A 159 8.38 -10.55 -5.72
N TYR A 160 8.56 -10.91 -7.00
CA TYR A 160 7.60 -11.75 -7.71
C TYR A 160 7.59 -13.18 -7.14
N ALA A 161 8.77 -13.75 -6.86
CA ALA A 161 8.90 -15.06 -6.22
C ALA A 161 8.24 -15.11 -4.83
N LEU A 162 8.38 -14.04 -4.03
CA LEU A 162 7.64 -13.90 -2.75
C LEU A 162 6.12 -13.92 -2.97
N GLN A 163 5.62 -13.06 -3.85
CA GLN A 163 4.17 -13.00 -4.17
C GLN A 163 3.63 -14.28 -4.81
N TYR A 164 4.49 -15.04 -5.49
CA TYR A 164 4.15 -16.35 -6.01
C TYR A 164 3.98 -17.36 -4.88
N LEU A 165 4.92 -17.39 -3.92
CA LEU A 165 4.84 -18.26 -2.73
C LEU A 165 3.62 -17.94 -1.85
N GLU A 166 3.31 -16.66 -1.64
CA GLU A 166 2.12 -16.23 -0.90
C GLU A 166 0.84 -16.81 -1.52
N ARG A 167 0.69 -16.70 -2.84
CA ARG A 167 -0.47 -17.23 -3.56
C ARG A 167 -0.46 -18.75 -3.66
N LEU A 168 0.73 -19.36 -3.78
CA LEU A 168 0.88 -20.80 -3.91
C LEU A 168 0.43 -21.52 -2.63
N PHE A 169 0.76 -20.99 -1.45
CA PHE A 169 0.46 -21.65 -0.18
C PHE A 169 -0.63 -20.95 0.64
N ASP A 170 -1.25 -19.89 0.12
CA ASP A 170 -2.21 -19.03 0.84
C ASP A 170 -1.65 -18.50 2.18
N LEU A 171 -0.39 -18.05 2.13
CA LEU A 171 0.34 -17.49 3.27
C LEU A 171 0.70 -16.02 3.03
N GLN A 172 0.97 -15.32 4.12
CA GLN A 172 1.47 -13.94 4.09
C GLN A 172 2.95 -13.86 4.47
N ALA A 173 3.72 -13.11 3.69
CA ALA A 173 5.09 -12.79 4.05
C ALA A 173 5.13 -11.77 5.20
N VAL A 174 5.96 -12.04 6.21
CA VAL A 174 6.22 -11.11 7.32
C VAL A 174 7.68 -10.69 7.27
N ASP A 175 7.92 -9.48 6.79
CA ASP A 175 9.28 -8.91 6.75
C ASP A 175 9.84 -8.77 8.17
N THR A 176 11.04 -9.30 8.37
CA THR A 176 11.71 -9.37 9.66
C THR A 176 13.14 -8.87 9.50
N HIS A 177 13.44 -7.70 10.06
CA HIS A 177 14.79 -7.15 10.08
C HIS A 177 15.51 -7.55 11.37
N CYS A 178 16.60 -8.29 11.23
CA CYS A 178 17.40 -8.77 12.36
C CYS A 178 18.00 -7.67 13.26
N SER A 179 17.96 -6.41 12.84
CA SER A 179 18.42 -5.23 13.60
C SER A 179 17.41 -4.72 14.64
N GLU A 180 16.15 -5.17 14.64
CA GLU A 180 15.04 -4.55 15.40
C GLU A 180 14.86 -5.06 16.84
N TYR A 181 15.78 -5.88 17.38
CA TYR A 181 15.83 -6.41 18.76
C TYR A 181 14.65 -7.28 19.24
N LEU A 182 13.46 -7.17 18.63
CA LEU A 182 12.28 -8.01 18.90
C LEU A 182 11.78 -8.59 17.58
N LEU A 183 11.74 -9.91 17.48
CA LEU A 183 11.24 -10.60 16.30
C LEU A 183 9.72 -10.79 16.39
N PRO A 184 8.96 -10.54 15.31
CA PRO A 184 7.53 -10.75 15.30
C PRO A 184 7.21 -12.25 15.48
N LYS A 185 6.17 -12.54 16.28
CA LYS A 185 5.61 -13.89 16.33
C LYS A 185 4.80 -14.09 15.05
N THR A 186 5.20 -15.05 14.22
CA THR A 186 4.45 -15.43 13.02
C THR A 186 3.39 -16.47 13.38
N ASP A 187 2.16 -16.26 12.91
CA ASP A 187 1.06 -17.23 13.07
C ASP A 187 1.09 -18.34 12.01
N GLU A 188 0.15 -19.28 12.05
CA GLU A 188 0.05 -20.43 11.12
C GLU A 188 -0.16 -20.01 9.65
N LYS A 189 -0.67 -18.79 9.41
CA LYS A 189 -0.87 -18.23 8.05
C LYS A 189 0.28 -17.34 7.55
N GLN A 190 1.42 -17.35 8.22
CA GLN A 190 2.51 -16.43 7.95
C GLN A 190 3.87 -17.14 7.87
N PHE A 191 4.71 -16.68 6.93
CA PHE A 191 6.13 -17.07 6.86
C PHE A 191 7.05 -15.85 7.00
N PRO A 192 8.15 -15.97 7.77
CA PRO A 192 9.10 -14.88 7.93
C PRO A 192 9.96 -14.68 6.68
N VAL A 193 10.19 -13.41 6.33
CA VAL A 193 11.18 -12.97 5.33
C VAL A 193 12.26 -12.18 6.06
N VAL A 194 13.43 -12.78 6.20
CA VAL A 194 14.52 -12.29 7.05
C VAL A 194 15.51 -11.47 6.22
N TYR A 195 15.79 -10.26 6.69
CA TYR A 195 16.79 -9.37 6.12
C TYR A 195 17.94 -9.13 7.11
N ASP A 196 19.13 -8.86 6.56
CA ASP A 196 20.33 -8.53 7.33
C ASP A 196 20.72 -9.62 8.35
N TYR A 197 20.68 -10.89 7.94
CA TYR A 197 20.85 -12.06 8.81
C TYR A 197 22.09 -11.97 9.74
N PHE A 198 23.22 -11.50 9.22
CA PHE A 198 24.47 -11.37 10.00
C PHE A 198 24.53 -10.14 10.93
N LYS A 199 23.61 -9.18 10.80
CA LYS A 199 23.51 -8.06 11.76
C LYS A 199 22.86 -8.50 13.08
N ALA A 200 22.17 -9.64 13.11
CA ALA A 200 21.63 -10.23 14.33
C ALA A 200 22.75 -10.67 15.28
N ARG A 201 22.55 -10.45 16.59
CA ARG A 201 23.31 -11.19 17.61
C ARG A 201 22.83 -12.64 17.68
N ALA A 202 23.63 -13.54 18.26
CA ALA A 202 23.31 -14.98 18.34
C ALA A 202 21.94 -15.28 19.00
N ARG A 203 21.58 -14.54 20.06
CA ARG A 203 20.33 -14.76 20.80
C ARG A 203 19.05 -14.49 19.97
N PRO A 204 18.91 -13.35 19.26
CA PRO A 204 17.81 -13.15 18.31
C PRO A 204 17.69 -14.25 17.25
N LYS A 205 18.81 -14.75 16.69
CA LYS A 205 18.77 -15.87 15.74
C LYS A 205 18.13 -17.12 16.37
N LEU A 206 18.58 -17.49 17.57
CA LEU A 206 18.01 -18.62 18.33
C LEU A 206 16.50 -18.44 18.60
N GLU A 207 16.06 -17.23 18.91
CA GLU A 207 14.64 -16.93 19.15
C GLU A 207 13.79 -17.05 17.86
N LEU A 208 14.32 -16.61 16.70
CA LEU A 208 13.68 -16.80 15.39
C LEU A 208 13.46 -18.28 15.09
N PHE A 209 14.51 -19.07 15.25
CA PHE A 209 14.50 -20.50 14.93
C PHE A 209 13.66 -21.29 15.91
N ALA A 210 13.69 -20.95 17.21
CA ALA A 210 12.79 -21.52 18.19
C ALA A 210 11.32 -21.28 17.82
N ASN A 211 10.98 -20.06 17.38
CA ASN A 211 9.62 -19.74 16.94
C ASN A 211 9.21 -20.57 15.72
N ILE A 212 10.06 -20.64 14.69
CA ILE A 212 9.79 -21.45 13.49
C ILE A 212 9.62 -22.94 13.85
N ASN A 213 10.42 -23.47 14.79
CA ASN A 213 10.37 -24.87 15.21
C ASN A 213 9.18 -25.19 16.13
N THR A 214 8.56 -24.20 16.79
CA THR A 214 7.40 -24.43 17.68
C THR A 214 6.09 -24.69 16.95
N LYS A 215 6.02 -24.37 15.65
CA LYS A 215 4.83 -24.57 14.84
C LYS A 215 4.65 -26.05 14.47
N LYS A 216 3.41 -26.55 14.54
CA LYS A 216 3.07 -27.97 14.29
C LYS A 216 3.02 -28.36 12.80
N GLU A 217 3.35 -27.44 11.88
CA GLU A 217 3.22 -27.59 10.42
C GLU A 217 4.55 -27.35 9.70
N ASN A 218 4.69 -27.83 8.46
CA ASN A 218 5.84 -27.53 7.62
C ASN A 218 5.91 -26.01 7.43
N ASN A 219 7.07 -25.41 7.71
CA ASN A 219 7.22 -23.95 7.61
C ASN A 219 8.18 -23.57 6.50
N ILE A 220 7.95 -22.39 5.93
CA ILE A 220 8.89 -21.74 5.02
C ILE A 220 9.52 -20.58 5.78
N CYS A 221 10.82 -20.39 5.61
CA CYS A 221 11.56 -19.21 6.05
C CYS A 221 12.41 -18.73 4.89
N ILE A 222 12.29 -17.45 4.56
CA ILE A 222 13.00 -16.87 3.42
C ILE A 222 14.07 -15.93 3.93
N LEU A 223 15.32 -16.12 3.51
CA LEU A 223 16.43 -15.23 3.86
C LEU A 223 16.87 -14.44 2.63
N ILE A 224 16.88 -13.12 2.73
CA ILE A 224 17.29 -12.23 1.65
C ILE A 224 18.76 -11.87 1.83
N ALA A 225 19.63 -12.43 0.99
CA ALA A 225 21.05 -12.13 0.97
C ALA A 225 21.36 -10.88 0.10
N GLN A 226 22.35 -10.09 0.50
CA GLN A 226 22.82 -8.91 -0.23
C GLN A 226 23.94 -9.25 -1.23
N SER A 227 24.63 -10.38 -1.05
CA SER A 227 25.68 -10.85 -1.95
C SER A 227 25.72 -12.38 -2.05
N THR A 228 26.35 -12.90 -3.10
CA THR A 228 26.59 -14.33 -3.27
C THR A 228 27.47 -14.91 -2.15
N GLU A 229 28.44 -14.14 -1.66
CA GLU A 229 29.27 -14.57 -0.52
C GLU A 229 28.45 -14.65 0.77
N GLU A 230 27.58 -13.68 1.01
CA GLU A 230 26.66 -13.71 2.15
C GLU A 230 25.70 -14.89 2.06
N ALA A 231 25.10 -15.13 0.89
CA ALA A 231 24.20 -16.26 0.68
C ALA A 231 24.88 -17.61 0.98
N LYS A 232 26.14 -17.80 0.53
CA LYS A 232 26.93 -18.99 0.82
C LYS A 232 27.22 -19.15 2.31
N LYS A 233 27.53 -18.06 3.02
CA LYS A 233 27.77 -18.11 4.46
C LYS A 233 26.50 -18.46 5.25
N ILE A 234 25.35 -17.89 4.86
CA ILE A 234 24.05 -18.23 5.46
C ILE A 234 23.75 -19.72 5.23
N GLU A 235 23.95 -20.19 4.00
CA GLU A 235 23.74 -21.59 3.62
C GLU A 235 24.59 -22.53 4.47
N MET A 236 25.90 -22.24 4.62
CA MET A 236 26.79 -23.04 5.47
C MET A 236 26.36 -23.06 6.94
N GLU A 237 26.00 -21.91 7.52
CA GLU A 237 25.56 -21.82 8.92
C GLU A 237 24.26 -22.60 9.16
N LEU A 238 23.29 -22.50 8.24
CA LEU A 238 22.01 -23.22 8.39
C LEU A 238 22.13 -24.72 8.12
N GLN A 239 23.01 -25.15 7.21
CA GLN A 239 23.24 -26.56 6.90
C GLN A 239 23.90 -27.34 8.05
N GLU A 240 24.47 -26.66 9.06
CA GLU A 240 24.95 -27.32 10.28
C GLU A 240 23.80 -27.88 11.13
N GLU A 241 22.62 -27.24 11.10
CA GLU A 241 21.48 -27.58 11.96
C GLU A 241 20.24 -28.06 11.19
N TYR A 242 20.12 -27.76 9.89
CA TYR A 242 18.91 -28.01 9.10
C TYR A 242 19.20 -28.66 7.74
N TYR A 243 18.38 -29.63 7.34
CA TYR A 243 18.54 -30.36 6.08
C TYR A 243 17.97 -29.63 4.86
N ASN A 244 16.85 -28.91 5.03
CA ASN A 244 16.11 -28.29 3.93
C ASN A 244 16.52 -26.84 3.67
N VAL A 245 17.79 -26.62 3.32
CA VAL A 245 18.34 -25.29 3.03
C VAL A 245 18.64 -25.18 1.54
N ASN A 246 17.91 -24.29 0.85
CA ASN A 246 18.00 -24.13 -0.60
C ASN A 246 18.41 -22.70 -0.97
N ARG A 247 19.56 -22.55 -1.62
CA ARG A 247 19.99 -21.28 -2.21
C ARG A 247 19.37 -21.10 -3.59
N ILE A 248 18.69 -19.97 -3.79
CA ILE A 248 18.06 -19.60 -5.05
C ILE A 248 18.76 -18.38 -5.63
N GLU A 249 19.36 -18.56 -6.80
CA GLU A 249 20.01 -17.48 -7.53
C GLU A 249 19.02 -16.82 -8.49
N PHE A 250 18.95 -15.49 -8.41
CA PHE A 250 18.15 -14.64 -9.28
C PHE A 250 19.12 -13.85 -10.17
N PRO A 251 19.59 -14.44 -11.28
CA PRO A 251 20.49 -13.76 -12.21
C PRO A 251 19.79 -12.57 -12.88
N PRO A 252 20.57 -11.65 -13.49
CA PRO A 252 20.01 -10.64 -14.38
C PRO A 252 19.24 -11.32 -15.52
N TYR A 253 18.09 -10.75 -15.88
CA TYR A 253 17.30 -11.26 -17.00
C TYR A 253 18.03 -11.03 -18.33
N THR A 254 17.87 -11.97 -19.24
CA THR A 254 18.24 -11.79 -20.65
C THR A 254 17.25 -10.86 -21.36
N ASN A 255 17.67 -10.24 -22.46
CA ASN A 255 16.78 -9.37 -23.25
C ASN A 255 15.53 -10.13 -23.73
N ASP A 256 15.67 -11.40 -24.10
CA ASP A 256 14.53 -12.23 -24.52
C ASP A 256 13.54 -12.48 -23.37
N GLU A 257 14.03 -12.75 -22.15
CA GLU A 257 13.17 -12.87 -20.98
C GLU A 257 12.47 -11.55 -20.63
N LEU A 258 13.17 -10.42 -20.74
CA LEU A 258 12.59 -9.09 -20.51
C LEU A 258 11.48 -8.77 -21.51
N VAL A 259 11.65 -9.16 -22.78
CA VAL A 259 10.62 -9.04 -23.83
C VAL A 259 9.41 -9.91 -23.50
N GLU A 260 9.62 -11.17 -23.09
CA GLU A 260 8.52 -12.05 -22.69
C GLU A 260 7.74 -11.49 -21.49
N ILE A 261 8.44 -10.99 -20.48
CA ILE A 261 7.82 -10.34 -19.32
C ILE A 261 6.99 -9.13 -19.77
N ALA A 262 7.52 -8.30 -20.68
CA ALA A 262 6.80 -7.14 -21.19
C ALA A 262 5.50 -7.55 -21.91
N ILE A 263 5.56 -8.55 -22.78
CA ILE A 263 4.41 -9.06 -23.54
C ILE A 263 3.35 -9.63 -22.60
N GLN A 264 3.74 -10.45 -21.63
CA GLN A 264 2.81 -11.00 -20.64
C GLN A 264 2.10 -9.89 -19.84
N LEU A 265 2.83 -8.86 -19.43
CA LEU A 265 2.25 -7.72 -18.69
C LEU A 265 1.32 -6.88 -19.55
N LEU A 266 1.63 -6.68 -20.84
CA LEU A 266 0.76 -5.98 -21.79
C LEU A 266 -0.51 -6.79 -22.08
N ALA A 267 -0.39 -8.10 -22.27
CA ALA A 267 -1.52 -9.00 -22.48
C ALA A 267 -2.49 -9.00 -21.29
N LYS A 268 -1.97 -9.00 -20.05
CA LYS A 268 -2.81 -8.84 -18.84
C LYS A 268 -3.62 -7.54 -18.82
N ARG A 269 -3.15 -6.50 -19.52
CA ARG A 269 -3.82 -5.20 -19.67
C ARG A 269 -4.65 -5.10 -20.97
N ARG A 270 -4.86 -6.20 -21.68
CA ARG A 270 -5.56 -6.25 -22.98
C ARG A 270 -4.92 -5.39 -24.07
N ILE A 271 -3.60 -5.21 -24.02
CA ILE A 271 -2.85 -4.47 -25.03
C ILE A 271 -2.05 -5.45 -25.88
N SER A 272 -2.26 -5.43 -27.19
CA SER A 272 -1.53 -6.25 -28.15
C SER A 272 -0.53 -5.39 -28.93
N ILE A 273 0.75 -5.77 -28.91
CA ILE A 273 1.84 -5.06 -29.58
C ILE A 273 2.71 -6.07 -30.33
N ASP A 274 3.28 -5.66 -31.46
CA ASP A 274 4.25 -6.49 -32.17
C ASP A 274 5.48 -6.75 -31.29
N ARG A 275 5.78 -8.04 -31.08
CA ARG A 275 6.94 -8.53 -30.34
C ARG A 275 8.27 -7.94 -30.85
N LYS A 276 8.38 -7.68 -32.15
CA LYS A 276 9.58 -7.05 -32.74
C LYS A 276 9.79 -5.63 -32.21
N ILE A 277 8.72 -4.84 -32.09
CA ILE A 277 8.78 -3.48 -31.59
C ILE A 277 9.20 -3.48 -30.12
N VAL A 278 8.62 -4.36 -29.30
CA VAL A 278 9.01 -4.50 -27.88
C VAL A 278 10.49 -4.90 -27.76
N ARG A 279 10.97 -5.83 -28.61
CA ARG A 279 12.38 -6.22 -28.64
C ARG A 279 13.30 -5.05 -29.00
N GLU A 280 12.97 -4.28 -30.03
CA GLU A 280 13.75 -3.10 -30.41
C GLU A 280 13.85 -2.08 -29.25
N TYR A 281 12.77 -1.91 -28.50
CA TYR A 281 12.74 -1.00 -27.34
C TYR A 281 13.61 -1.51 -26.19
N VAL A 282 13.59 -2.81 -25.89
CA VAL A 282 14.44 -3.43 -24.86
C VAL A 282 15.92 -3.35 -25.27
N GLU A 283 16.24 -3.58 -26.55
CA GLU A 283 17.62 -3.56 -27.05
C GLU A 283 18.20 -2.14 -27.18
N LYS A 284 17.39 -1.15 -27.59
CA LYS A 284 17.84 0.24 -27.75
C LYS A 284 17.99 0.99 -26.42
N ALA A 285 17.30 0.56 -25.36
CA ALA A 285 17.27 1.27 -24.09
C ALA A 285 18.29 0.73 -23.08
N SER A 286 19.38 1.47 -22.87
CA SER A 286 20.42 1.16 -21.86
C SER A 286 19.90 1.04 -20.42
N ASN A 287 18.67 1.51 -20.16
CA ASN A 287 18.09 1.65 -18.83
C ASN A 287 17.03 0.56 -18.54
N LEU A 288 16.80 -0.40 -19.43
CA LEU A 288 15.82 -1.48 -19.26
C LEU A 288 16.52 -2.80 -18.95
N ASN A 289 17.15 -2.90 -17.76
CA ASN A 289 18.01 -4.05 -17.42
C ASN A 289 17.34 -5.07 -16.48
N ASN A 290 16.11 -4.81 -16.01
CA ASN A 290 15.44 -5.68 -15.04
C ASN A 290 13.91 -5.59 -15.15
N ALA A 291 13.20 -6.48 -14.44
CA ALA A 291 11.74 -6.57 -14.48
C ALA A 291 11.01 -5.37 -13.85
N LYS A 292 11.69 -4.53 -13.04
CA LYS A 292 11.11 -3.27 -12.52
C LYS A 292 11.06 -2.23 -13.65
N ASP A 293 12.14 -2.13 -14.42
CA ASP A 293 12.23 -1.18 -15.53
C ASP A 293 11.24 -1.54 -16.65
N ILE A 294 11.08 -2.84 -16.94
CA ILE A 294 10.06 -3.33 -17.87
C ILE A 294 8.64 -2.99 -17.39
N ARG A 295 8.32 -3.18 -16.10
CA ARG A 295 7.01 -2.76 -15.57
C ARG A 295 6.74 -1.28 -15.77
N ARG A 296 7.75 -0.42 -15.59
CA ARG A 296 7.65 1.02 -15.84
C ARG A 296 7.43 1.31 -17.32
N MET A 297 8.13 0.62 -18.22
CA MET A 297 7.90 0.72 -19.67
C MET A 297 6.46 0.33 -20.01
N VAL A 298 5.99 -0.83 -19.55
CA VAL A 298 4.63 -1.32 -19.83
C VAL A 298 3.57 -0.36 -19.31
N GLN A 299 3.79 0.25 -18.14
CA GLN A 299 2.90 1.27 -17.61
C GLN A 299 2.83 2.51 -18.54
N ARG A 300 3.96 2.97 -19.08
CA ARG A 300 3.98 4.09 -20.04
C ARG A 300 3.32 3.73 -21.38
N ILE A 301 3.52 2.50 -21.85
CA ILE A 301 2.82 2.00 -23.04
C ILE A 301 1.31 1.98 -22.80
N HIS A 302 0.87 1.58 -21.61
CA HIS A 302 -0.53 1.60 -21.24
C HIS A 302 -1.11 3.03 -21.19
N GLU A 303 -0.39 3.98 -20.60
CA GLU A 303 -0.77 5.40 -20.61
C GLU A 303 -0.89 5.96 -22.03
N TYR A 304 0.07 5.62 -22.90
CA TYR A 304 0.02 6.00 -24.32
C TYR A 304 -1.19 5.38 -25.03
N ALA A 305 -1.46 4.08 -24.81
CA ALA A 305 -2.62 3.40 -25.38
C ALA A 305 -3.94 4.06 -24.98
N VAL A 306 -4.07 4.47 -23.71
CA VAL A 306 -5.22 5.24 -23.21
C VAL A 306 -5.31 6.60 -23.88
N ALA A 307 -4.19 7.33 -24.01
CA ALA A 307 -4.16 8.65 -24.64
C ALA A 307 -4.52 8.61 -26.14
N THR A 308 -4.21 7.51 -26.84
CA THR A 308 -4.54 7.32 -28.25
C THR A 308 -5.91 6.66 -28.48
N ASN A 309 -6.74 6.48 -27.45
CA ASN A 309 -8.02 5.75 -27.50
C ASN A 309 -7.88 4.36 -28.15
N TYR A 310 -6.82 3.62 -27.80
CA TYR A 310 -6.63 2.27 -28.29
C TYR A 310 -7.74 1.34 -27.77
N CYS A 311 -8.33 0.58 -28.69
CA CYS A 311 -9.26 -0.50 -28.39
C CYS A 311 -8.69 -1.80 -28.95
N GLN A 312 -8.80 -2.90 -28.20
CA GLN A 312 -8.27 -4.22 -28.61
C GLN A 312 -8.89 -4.71 -29.93
N GLU A 313 -10.12 -4.27 -30.24
CA GLU A 313 -10.83 -4.55 -31.49
C GLU A 313 -10.16 -3.89 -32.71
N ASN A 314 -9.39 -2.82 -32.51
CA ASN A 314 -8.70 -2.08 -33.58
C ASN A 314 -7.34 -2.71 -33.97
N GLY A 315 -6.96 -3.85 -33.39
CA GLY A 315 -5.75 -4.59 -33.74
C GLY A 315 -4.53 -4.26 -32.88
N LEU A 316 -3.33 -4.25 -33.48
CA LEU A 316 -2.07 -3.98 -32.77
C LEU A 316 -1.92 -2.48 -32.46
N LEU A 317 -1.43 -2.14 -31.27
CA LEU A 317 -1.12 -0.75 -30.91
C LEU A 317 0.11 -0.26 -31.69
N ASP A 318 -0.05 0.84 -32.42
CA ASP A 318 1.04 1.53 -33.12
C ASP A 318 1.80 2.46 -32.17
N LEU A 319 3.11 2.23 -32.07
CA LEU A 319 4.04 2.99 -31.22
C LEU A 319 4.83 4.05 -32.00
N GLY A 320 4.39 4.47 -33.19
CA GLY A 320 5.11 5.42 -34.05
C GLY A 320 5.50 6.76 -33.39
N HIS A 321 4.74 7.25 -32.41
CA HIS A 321 5.04 8.47 -31.64
C HIS A 321 5.44 8.19 -30.18
N PHE A 322 5.64 6.93 -29.81
CA PHE A 322 6.02 6.54 -28.45
C PHE A 322 7.53 6.71 -28.22
N SER A 323 7.93 7.29 -27.09
CA SER A 323 9.35 7.41 -26.71
C SER A 323 9.60 6.86 -25.30
N LEU A 324 10.59 5.97 -25.19
CA LEU A 324 11.07 5.38 -23.94
C LEU A 324 11.87 6.34 -23.10
N GLN A 325 12.61 7.24 -23.75
CA GLN A 325 13.17 8.36 -23.02
C GLN A 325 11.98 9.15 -22.51
N LYS A 326 12.04 9.64 -21.28
CA LYS A 326 11.48 10.96 -21.10
C LYS A 326 12.16 11.77 -22.23
N GLU A 327 11.43 12.12 -23.29
CA GLU A 327 11.26 13.55 -23.42
C GLU A 327 10.91 13.91 -21.99
N GLN A 328 11.90 14.46 -21.24
CA GLN A 328 11.56 15.27 -20.10
C GLN A 328 10.37 15.99 -20.65
N SER A 329 9.19 15.76 -20.08
CA SER A 329 8.11 16.62 -20.41
C SER A 329 8.78 17.96 -20.22
N LYS A 330 8.99 18.68 -21.32
CA LYS A 330 9.01 20.11 -21.27
C LYS A 330 7.57 20.41 -20.82
N SER A 331 7.19 20.04 -19.58
CA SER A 331 6.75 21.05 -18.65
C SER A 331 7.75 22.16 -18.91
N LYS A 332 7.30 23.16 -19.66
CA LYS A 332 8.14 24.21 -20.21
C LYS A 332 9.08 24.60 -19.07
N CYS A 333 10.36 24.25 -19.17
CA CYS A 333 11.29 24.39 -18.04
C CYS A 333 11.14 25.82 -17.49
N GLY A 334 10.78 25.94 -16.21
CA GLY A 334 10.48 27.22 -15.57
C GLY A 334 9.00 27.66 -15.63
N GLN A 335 8.04 26.78 -15.94
CA GLN A 335 6.61 27.09 -15.84
C GLN A 335 6.19 27.25 -14.39
N ALA A 336 6.59 26.31 -13.53
CA ALA A 336 6.34 26.38 -12.10
C ALA A 336 7.05 27.59 -11.47
N GLU A 337 8.28 27.91 -11.90
CA GLU A 337 8.98 29.13 -11.47
C GLU A 337 8.29 30.42 -11.93
N LYS A 338 7.75 30.45 -13.15
CA LYS A 338 6.95 31.59 -13.64
C LYS A 338 5.68 31.78 -12.81
N ARG A 339 4.97 30.69 -12.50
CA ARG A 339 3.80 30.72 -11.62
C ARG A 339 4.17 31.21 -10.23
N LEU A 340 5.27 30.72 -9.65
CA LEU A 340 5.81 31.21 -8.38
C LEU A 340 6.09 32.71 -8.44
N ASN A 341 6.66 33.21 -9.53
CA ASN A 341 6.93 34.64 -9.70
C ASN A 341 5.66 35.49 -9.81
N GLN A 342 4.61 34.95 -10.44
CA GLN A 342 3.30 35.58 -10.61
C GLN A 342 2.47 35.63 -9.32
N MET A 343 2.75 34.79 -8.33
CA MET A 343 2.07 34.88 -7.04
C MET A 343 2.29 36.26 -6.43
N ILE A 344 1.25 36.82 -5.83
CA ILE A 344 1.33 38.14 -5.19
C ILE A 344 2.20 38.03 -3.92
N GLY A 345 3.02 39.04 -3.68
CA GLY A 345 3.86 39.12 -2.47
C GLY A 345 4.91 38.02 -2.33
N LEU A 346 5.10 37.55 -1.09
CA LEU A 346 5.96 36.42 -0.72
C LEU A 346 7.43 36.55 -1.15
N GLN A 347 7.97 37.78 -1.20
CA GLN A 347 9.33 38.01 -1.73
C GLN A 347 10.42 37.27 -0.93
N SER A 348 10.29 37.26 0.40
CA SER A 348 11.17 36.50 1.30
C SER A 348 11.11 35.00 1.00
N VAL A 349 9.91 34.44 0.92
CA VAL A 349 9.65 33.02 0.60
C VAL A 349 10.22 32.64 -0.77
N LYS A 350 9.94 33.41 -1.82
CA LYS A 350 10.44 33.18 -3.18
C LYS A 350 11.97 33.16 -3.21
N LYS A 351 12.63 34.07 -2.48
CA LYS A 351 14.09 34.12 -2.37
C LYS A 351 14.62 32.86 -1.69
N LEU A 352 14.03 32.42 -0.58
CA LEU A 352 14.47 31.24 0.16
C LEU A 352 14.31 29.96 -0.67
N ILE A 353 13.20 29.82 -1.40
CA ILE A 353 12.97 28.70 -2.31
C ILE A 353 14.02 28.65 -3.41
N ARG A 354 14.29 29.78 -4.10
CA ARG A 354 15.32 29.83 -5.14
C ARG A 354 16.70 29.45 -4.60
N GLN A 355 17.04 29.91 -3.39
CA GLN A 355 18.30 29.53 -2.74
C GLN A 355 18.37 28.02 -2.47
N GLN A 356 17.27 27.42 -2.00
CA GLN A 356 17.20 25.99 -1.72
C GLN A 356 17.37 25.17 -3.00
N VAL A 357 16.59 25.49 -4.04
CA VAL A 357 16.67 24.82 -5.34
C VAL A 357 18.07 24.94 -5.95
N ALA A 358 18.67 26.13 -5.91
CA ALA A 358 20.02 26.34 -6.44
C ALA A 358 21.08 25.52 -5.69
N PHE A 359 20.94 25.42 -4.36
CA PHE A 359 21.83 24.62 -3.54
C PHE A 359 21.72 23.12 -3.86
N GLU A 360 20.50 22.60 -4.03
CA GLU A 360 20.24 21.20 -4.37
C GLU A 360 20.73 20.87 -5.79
N GLN A 361 20.52 21.76 -6.76
CA GLN A 361 21.07 21.62 -8.13
C GLN A 361 22.59 21.56 -8.14
N LEU A 362 23.26 22.47 -7.41
CA LEU A 362 24.71 22.47 -7.31
C LEU A 362 25.22 21.20 -6.63
N SER A 363 24.54 20.75 -5.57
CA SER A 363 24.86 19.52 -4.85
C SER A 363 24.76 18.29 -5.75
N LYS A 364 23.70 18.21 -6.56
CA LYS A 364 23.52 17.16 -7.57
C LYS A 364 24.65 17.19 -8.61
N LEU A 365 24.97 18.36 -9.18
CA LEU A 365 26.04 18.51 -10.16
C LEU A 365 27.42 18.13 -9.60
N ARG A 366 27.69 18.48 -8.34
CA ARG A 366 28.93 18.08 -7.65
C ARG A 366 29.01 16.57 -7.47
N LYS A 367 27.90 15.93 -7.07
CA LYS A 367 27.80 14.47 -6.90
C LYS A 367 28.02 13.73 -8.23
N GLU A 368 27.41 14.20 -9.31
CA GLU A 368 27.59 13.66 -10.67
C GLU A 368 29.05 13.76 -11.16
N ARG A 369 29.80 14.76 -10.69
CA ARG A 369 31.23 14.95 -11.00
C ARG A 369 32.18 14.26 -10.01
N GLY A 370 31.65 13.44 -9.11
CA GLY A 370 32.46 12.67 -8.16
C GLY A 370 33.05 13.48 -7.00
N TYR A 371 32.60 14.72 -6.78
CA TYR A 371 32.99 15.47 -5.59
C TYR A 371 32.25 14.96 -4.36
N HIS A 372 32.93 14.97 -3.20
CA HIS A 372 32.26 14.77 -1.93
C HIS A 372 31.26 15.92 -1.70
N VAL A 373 30.02 15.55 -1.43
CA VAL A 373 28.92 16.44 -1.07
C VAL A 373 28.33 15.88 0.20
N GLU A 374 28.29 16.68 1.26
CA GLU A 374 27.54 16.31 2.46
C GLU A 374 26.07 16.15 2.07
N GLU A 375 25.46 15.04 2.47
CA GLU A 375 24.05 14.80 2.18
C GLU A 375 23.22 15.79 3.00
N SER A 376 22.73 16.84 2.34
CA SER A 376 21.86 17.83 2.93
C SER A 376 20.46 17.24 3.11
N ASN A 377 19.91 17.37 4.31
CA ASN A 377 18.52 17.01 4.58
C ASN A 377 17.61 18.04 3.90
N GLY A 378 16.98 17.69 2.77
CA GLY A 378 16.14 18.60 1.98
C GLY A 378 14.82 19.02 2.64
N HIS A 379 14.60 18.69 3.91
CA HIS A 379 13.34 18.91 4.62
C HIS A 379 13.17 20.36 5.05
N LEU A 380 11.95 20.86 5.00
CA LEU A 380 11.61 22.27 5.23
C LEU A 380 10.55 22.42 6.32
N LEU A 381 10.54 23.60 6.95
CA LEU A 381 9.49 24.02 7.86
C LEU A 381 8.84 25.31 7.36
N PHE A 382 7.53 25.29 7.11
CA PHE A 382 6.73 26.44 6.71
C PHE A 382 5.95 26.97 7.92
N THR A 383 6.18 28.23 8.29
CA THR A 383 5.48 28.88 9.40
C THR A 383 4.69 30.08 8.91
N GLY A 384 3.51 30.33 9.46
CA GLY A 384 2.74 31.56 9.19
C GLY A 384 1.24 31.39 9.41
N ASN A 385 0.48 32.48 9.32
CA ASN A 385 -0.96 32.46 9.52
C ASN A 385 -1.71 31.70 8.40
N PRO A 386 -2.99 31.32 8.61
CA PRO A 386 -3.78 30.63 7.59
C PRO A 386 -3.98 31.52 6.37
N GLY A 387 -4.02 30.92 5.19
CA GLY A 387 -4.27 31.67 3.95
C GLY A 387 -3.08 32.49 3.45
N THR A 388 -1.87 32.34 4.01
CA THR A 388 -0.64 32.96 3.50
C THR A 388 -0.02 32.21 2.30
N GLY A 389 -0.60 31.08 1.88
CA GLY A 389 -0.18 30.35 0.67
C GLY A 389 0.79 29.19 0.90
N LYS A 390 0.99 28.71 2.14
CA LYS A 390 1.87 27.58 2.48
C LYS A 390 1.65 26.34 1.60
N THR A 391 0.42 25.84 1.52
CA THR A 391 0.07 24.64 0.74
C THR A 391 0.27 24.87 -0.76
N GLU A 392 -0.09 26.04 -1.28
CA GLU A 392 0.07 26.38 -2.69
C GLU A 392 1.56 26.45 -3.08
N ILE A 393 2.37 27.05 -2.22
CA ILE A 393 3.82 27.09 -2.38
C ILE A 393 4.44 25.70 -2.27
N ALA A 394 3.95 24.81 -1.41
CA ALA A 394 4.43 23.43 -1.32
C ALA A 394 4.18 22.66 -2.63
N ARG A 395 3.00 22.82 -3.24
CA ARG A 395 2.67 22.25 -4.56
C ARG A 395 3.59 22.77 -5.64
N LEU A 396 3.76 24.10 -5.75
CA LEU A 396 4.67 24.71 -6.72
C LEU A 396 6.13 24.30 -6.49
N TYR A 397 6.56 24.21 -5.23
CA TYR A 397 7.90 23.75 -4.89
C TYR A 397 8.13 22.32 -5.36
N THR A 398 7.13 21.43 -5.20
CA THR A 398 7.17 20.06 -5.73
C THR A 398 7.34 20.06 -7.25
N GLU A 399 6.55 20.86 -7.97
CA GLU A 399 6.68 20.99 -9.43
C GLU A 399 8.08 21.48 -9.83
N ILE A 400 8.62 22.48 -9.13
CA ILE A 400 9.96 23.04 -9.39
C ILE A 400 11.04 21.97 -9.17
N LEU A 401 11.00 21.25 -8.04
CA LEU A 401 11.95 20.18 -7.76
C LEU A 401 11.90 19.10 -8.86
N TYR A 402 10.70 18.75 -9.33
CA TYR A 402 10.53 17.77 -10.40
C TYR A 402 11.04 18.27 -11.76
N GLU A 403 10.75 19.53 -12.12
CA GLU A 403 11.25 20.16 -13.36
C GLU A 403 12.79 20.18 -13.41
N HIS A 404 13.44 20.35 -12.27
CA HIS A 404 14.90 20.31 -12.13
C HIS A 404 15.48 18.89 -11.93
N GLY A 405 14.60 17.87 -11.88
CA GLY A 405 14.98 16.48 -11.65
C GLY A 405 15.66 16.24 -10.31
N LEU A 406 15.30 17.03 -9.28
CA LEU A 406 15.76 16.86 -7.90
C LEU A 406 14.93 15.80 -7.17
N ILE A 407 13.66 15.62 -7.56
CA ILE A 407 12.79 14.52 -7.13
C ILE A 407 12.41 13.63 -8.34
N ALA A 408 12.02 12.39 -8.07
CA ALA A 408 11.75 11.39 -9.11
C ALA A 408 10.37 11.53 -9.75
N GLU A 409 9.38 11.97 -8.96
CA GLU A 409 7.97 12.06 -9.33
C GLU A 409 7.42 13.45 -9.01
N ASN A 410 6.53 13.99 -9.86
CA ASN A 410 5.79 15.22 -9.57
C ASN A 410 4.61 14.89 -8.64
N LYS A 411 4.92 14.59 -7.39
CA LYS A 411 3.97 14.04 -6.43
C LYS A 411 4.10 14.74 -5.10
N ILE A 412 2.97 15.21 -4.58
CA ILE A 412 2.83 15.74 -3.24
C ILE A 412 1.75 14.95 -2.51
N VAL A 413 2.05 14.51 -1.29
CA VAL A 413 1.10 13.85 -0.39
C VAL A 413 0.83 14.82 0.76
N GLU A 414 -0.38 15.33 0.86
CA GLU A 414 -0.82 16.24 1.92
C GLU A 414 -1.52 15.44 3.02
N VAL A 415 -1.06 15.58 4.27
CA VAL A 415 -1.59 14.86 5.44
C VAL A 415 -1.73 15.77 6.65
N GLY A 416 -2.68 15.44 7.53
CA GLY A 416 -2.82 16.02 8.86
C GLY A 416 -2.71 14.99 9.98
N ARG A 417 -3.07 15.38 11.21
CA ARG A 417 -3.04 14.49 12.40
C ARG A 417 -3.81 13.19 12.19
N ALA A 418 -5.01 13.27 11.63
CA ALA A 418 -5.91 12.13 11.44
C ALA A 418 -5.33 11.07 10.48
N ASP A 419 -4.48 11.48 9.55
CA ASP A 419 -3.85 10.59 8.57
C ASP A 419 -2.60 9.90 9.13
N LEU A 420 -2.00 10.46 10.19
CA LEU A 420 -0.75 9.97 10.76
C LEU A 420 -0.95 9.17 12.04
N ILE A 421 -1.96 9.50 12.84
CA ILE A 421 -2.21 8.85 14.13
C ILE A 421 -3.20 7.69 13.97
N GLY A 422 -2.89 6.54 14.56
CA GLY A 422 -3.77 5.37 14.61
C GLY A 422 -4.84 5.50 15.69
N GLU A 423 -5.93 4.76 15.53
CA GLU A 423 -7.02 4.71 16.53
C GLU A 423 -6.65 3.84 17.74
N TYR A 424 -5.67 2.94 17.56
CA TYR A 424 -5.21 1.99 18.57
C TYR A 424 -3.69 2.01 18.72
N VAL A 425 -3.20 1.63 19.91
CA VAL A 425 -1.76 1.50 20.22
C VAL A 425 -1.07 0.62 19.20
N GLY A 426 0.10 1.05 18.71
CA GLY A 426 0.92 0.30 17.74
C GLY A 426 0.49 0.44 16.29
N GLN A 427 -0.62 1.15 15.98
CA GLN A 427 -1.03 1.42 14.60
C GLN A 427 -0.43 2.70 14.02
N THR A 428 0.02 3.64 14.87
CA THR A 428 0.60 4.93 14.45
C THR A 428 1.84 4.73 13.58
N ALA A 429 2.81 3.91 14.02
CA ALA A 429 4.03 3.71 13.24
C ALA A 429 3.79 3.06 11.85
N PRO A 430 3.00 1.97 11.71
CA PRO A 430 2.62 1.43 10.40
C PRO A 430 1.91 2.45 9.49
N LYS A 431 1.05 3.29 10.07
CA LYS A 431 0.30 4.32 9.32
C LYS A 431 1.25 5.38 8.77
N ILE A 432 2.18 5.87 9.60
CA ILE A 432 3.24 6.79 9.17
C ILE A 432 4.10 6.17 8.08
N LYS A 433 4.57 4.92 8.24
CA LYS A 433 5.34 4.22 7.20
C LYS A 433 4.58 4.14 5.87
N THR A 434 3.30 3.82 5.92
CA THR A 434 2.43 3.77 4.73
C THR A 434 2.31 5.15 4.05
N VAL A 435 2.19 6.23 4.83
CA VAL A 435 2.17 7.60 4.31
C VAL A 435 3.51 7.94 3.65
N PHE A 436 4.64 7.61 4.28
CA PHE A 436 5.97 7.79 3.69
C PHE A 436 6.15 6.96 2.41
N ASP A 437 5.71 5.70 2.39
CA ASP A 437 5.70 4.87 1.18
C ASP A 437 4.90 5.52 0.06
N SER A 438 3.75 6.10 0.40
CA SER A 438 2.92 6.82 -0.57
C SER A 438 3.62 8.10 -1.08
N ALA A 439 4.48 8.75 -0.29
CA ALA A 439 5.20 9.96 -0.69
C ALA A 439 6.56 9.69 -1.37
N SER A 440 6.96 8.43 -1.48
CA SER A 440 8.21 7.99 -2.14
C SER A 440 8.40 8.65 -3.51
N GLY A 441 9.60 9.21 -3.71
CA GLY A 441 9.99 9.89 -4.96
C GLY A 441 9.47 11.32 -5.10
N GLY A 442 8.71 11.83 -4.14
CA GLY A 442 8.08 13.14 -4.16
C GLY A 442 8.22 13.93 -2.85
N VAL A 443 7.18 14.67 -2.50
CA VAL A 443 7.10 15.54 -1.32
C VAL A 443 6.01 15.08 -0.37
N LEU A 444 6.31 15.03 0.93
CA LEU A 444 5.33 14.81 2.00
C LEU A 444 5.06 16.14 2.72
N PHE A 445 3.83 16.65 2.62
CA PHE A 445 3.40 17.88 3.27
C PHE A 445 2.53 17.56 4.49
N ILE A 446 3.02 17.91 5.69
CA ILE A 446 2.32 17.67 6.96
C ILE A 446 1.77 19.00 7.46
N ASP A 447 0.46 19.21 7.31
CA ASP A 447 -0.21 20.42 7.76
C ASP A 447 -0.54 20.36 9.26
N GLU A 448 -0.53 21.51 9.89
CA GLU A 448 -0.70 21.69 11.34
C GLU A 448 0.14 20.70 12.17
N ALA A 449 1.42 20.52 11.83
CA ALA A 449 2.27 19.48 12.40
C ALA A 449 2.44 19.55 13.93
N TYR A 450 2.30 20.73 14.53
CA TYR A 450 2.26 20.92 15.99
C TYR A 450 1.13 20.12 16.66
N SER A 451 0.09 19.75 15.91
CA SER A 451 -0.98 18.89 16.41
C SER A 451 -0.49 17.47 16.72
N LEU A 452 0.68 17.06 16.22
CA LEU A 452 1.30 15.77 16.55
C LEU A 452 2.00 15.79 17.92
N ILE A 453 2.10 16.94 18.57
CA ILE A 453 2.62 17.01 19.94
C ILE A 453 1.62 16.27 20.85
N PRO A 454 2.07 15.30 21.66
CA PRO A 454 1.20 14.57 22.58
C PRO A 454 0.56 15.50 23.60
N GLN A 455 -0.76 15.46 23.75
CA GLN A 455 -1.46 16.27 24.76
C GLN A 455 -1.58 15.57 26.12
N SER A 456 -1.31 14.25 26.18
CA SER A 456 -1.30 13.48 27.42
C SER A 456 -0.41 12.24 27.30
N GLU A 457 0.00 11.64 28.41
CA GLU A 457 0.77 10.39 28.40
C GLU A 457 0.04 9.22 27.73
N ARG A 458 -1.30 9.29 27.63
CA ARG A 458 -2.13 8.27 26.97
C ARG A 458 -2.41 8.57 25.49
N ASP A 459 -1.84 9.65 24.94
CA ASP A 459 -2.02 10.02 23.54
C ASP A 459 -1.16 9.13 22.64
N PHE A 460 -1.78 8.56 21.61
CA PHE A 460 -1.13 7.70 20.61
C PHE A 460 -0.15 8.47 19.70
N ALA A 461 -0.07 9.80 19.88
CA ALA A 461 0.89 10.71 19.26
C ALA A 461 2.34 10.53 19.75
N ASN A 462 2.57 9.91 20.93
CA ASN A 462 3.91 9.74 21.51
C ASN A 462 4.90 9.01 20.58
N GLU A 463 4.40 8.06 19.79
CA GLU A 463 5.22 7.31 18.83
C GLU A 463 5.42 8.06 17.50
N ALA A 464 4.54 9.01 17.18
CA ALA A 464 4.49 9.63 15.86
C ALA A 464 5.75 10.41 15.50
N ILE A 465 6.17 11.33 16.38
CA ILE A 465 7.36 12.17 16.14
C ILE A 465 8.64 11.31 15.99
N PRO A 466 8.95 10.36 16.90
CA PRO A 466 10.07 9.45 16.72
C PRO A 466 10.03 8.66 15.41
N THR A 467 8.87 8.13 15.00
CA THR A 467 8.74 7.40 13.74
C THR A 467 8.98 8.30 12.54
N ILE A 468 8.44 9.53 12.54
CA ILE A 468 8.67 10.50 11.46
C ILE A 468 10.17 10.83 11.34
N ILE A 469 10.87 11.06 12.44
CA ILE A 469 12.32 11.32 12.45
C ILE A 469 13.09 10.13 11.85
N GLN A 470 12.71 8.90 12.22
CA GLN A 470 13.33 7.68 11.70
C GLN A 470 13.10 7.54 10.18
N GLU A 471 11.87 7.75 9.70
CA GLU A 471 11.58 7.66 8.27
C GLU A 471 12.23 8.79 7.46
N MET A 472 12.36 10.00 8.01
CA MET A 472 13.13 11.10 7.41
C MET A 472 14.60 10.70 7.21
N GLU A 473 15.22 10.01 8.18
CA GLU A 473 16.60 9.53 8.05
C GLU A 473 16.71 8.41 7.00
N ASN A 474 15.85 7.40 7.09
CA ASN A 474 15.88 6.23 6.22
C ASN A 474 15.63 6.59 4.75
N ARG A 475 14.84 7.64 4.49
CA ARG A 475 14.36 8.04 3.16
C ARG A 475 14.85 9.41 2.72
N ARG A 476 15.94 9.92 3.32
CA ARG A 476 16.49 11.27 3.05
C ARG A 476 16.80 11.58 1.58
N ASN A 477 17.09 10.55 0.79
CA ASN A 477 17.38 10.65 -0.65
C ASN A 477 16.17 10.34 -1.55
N GLU A 478 15.02 10.03 -0.95
CA GLU A 478 13.82 9.57 -1.66
C GLU A 478 12.63 10.53 -1.49
N ILE A 479 12.54 11.23 -0.34
CA ILE A 479 11.38 12.05 0.03
C ILE A 479 11.84 13.38 0.61
N VAL A 480 11.17 14.46 0.22
CA VAL A 480 11.27 15.77 0.88
C VAL A 480 10.06 15.98 1.80
N VAL A 481 10.28 16.08 3.10
CA VAL A 481 9.23 16.40 4.08
C VAL A 481 9.14 17.92 4.30
N ILE A 482 7.92 18.45 4.26
CA ILE A 482 7.59 19.84 4.58
C ILE A 482 6.59 19.85 5.73
N PHE A 483 7.00 20.35 6.89
CA PHE A 483 6.09 20.60 8.01
C PHE A 483 5.46 21.99 7.87
N ALA A 484 4.18 22.14 8.19
CA ALA A 484 3.51 23.44 8.15
C ALA A 484 2.69 23.72 9.42
N GLY A 485 2.59 24.99 9.80
CA GLY A 485 1.74 25.42 10.91
C GLY A 485 1.89 26.89 11.29
N TYR A 486 1.27 27.27 12.41
CA TYR A 486 1.41 28.61 13.01
C TYR A 486 2.81 28.78 13.60
N LYS A 487 3.33 30.01 13.53
CA LYS A 487 4.72 30.32 13.92
C LYS A 487 5.05 29.84 15.34
N ASP A 488 4.27 30.26 16.33
CA ASP A 488 4.58 30.00 17.73
C ASP A 488 4.40 28.51 18.09
N LEU A 489 3.37 27.87 17.51
CA LEU A 489 3.12 26.44 17.72
C LEU A 489 4.20 25.57 17.05
N MET A 490 4.71 25.98 15.89
CA MET A 490 5.79 25.27 15.21
C MET A 490 7.14 25.45 15.91
N HIS A 491 7.37 26.57 16.61
CA HIS A 491 8.53 26.68 17.49
C HIS A 491 8.49 25.61 18.60
N ASN A 492 7.35 25.48 19.29
CA ASN A 492 7.17 24.43 20.30
C ASN A 492 7.33 23.01 19.71
N PHE A 493 6.85 22.79 18.48
CA PHE A 493 6.99 21.50 17.79
C PHE A 493 8.46 21.12 17.55
N ILE A 494 9.28 22.05 17.08
CA ILE A 494 10.72 21.79 16.89
C ILE A 494 11.41 21.50 18.22
N ASP A 495 11.09 22.29 19.25
CA ASP A 495 11.71 22.18 20.57
C ASP A 495 11.33 20.88 21.30
N THR A 496 10.28 20.19 20.84
CA THR A 496 9.84 18.90 21.39
C THR A 496 10.89 17.80 21.20
N ASN A 497 11.66 17.83 20.10
CA ASN A 497 12.69 16.82 19.85
C ASN A 497 13.88 17.39 19.04
N PRO A 498 15.11 17.41 19.60
CA PRO A 498 16.31 17.87 18.90
C PRO A 498 16.57 17.16 17.56
N GLY A 499 16.08 15.93 17.41
CA GLY A 499 16.16 15.14 16.18
C GLY A 499 15.42 15.77 15.00
N LEU A 500 14.31 16.50 15.24
CA LEU A 500 13.61 17.28 14.21
C LEU A 500 14.44 18.49 13.79
N GLN A 501 14.94 19.26 14.76
CA GLN A 501 15.74 20.46 14.49
C GLN A 501 16.97 20.16 13.63
N SER A 502 17.66 19.05 13.89
CA SER A 502 18.84 18.63 13.11
C SER A 502 18.54 18.22 11.66
N ARG A 503 17.29 17.87 11.35
CA ARG A 503 16.87 17.36 10.03
C ARG A 503 16.14 18.38 9.18
N ILE A 504 15.66 19.46 9.77
CA ILE A 504 15.07 20.59 9.03
C ILE A 504 16.21 21.47 8.53
N SER A 505 16.38 21.55 7.21
CA SER A 505 17.43 22.42 6.61
C SER A 505 17.11 23.90 6.74
N LYS A 506 15.82 24.25 6.59
CA LYS A 506 15.41 25.65 6.48
C LYS A 506 14.01 25.88 7.00
N ILE A 507 13.87 26.97 7.75
CA ILE A 507 12.59 27.51 8.20
C ILE A 507 12.21 28.65 7.27
N ILE A 508 11.05 28.55 6.63
CA ILE A 508 10.48 29.54 5.74
C ILE A 508 9.29 30.18 6.43
N HIS A 509 9.39 31.47 6.71
CA HIS A 509 8.32 32.25 7.32
C HIS A 509 7.46 32.93 6.24
N PHE A 510 6.16 32.67 6.29
CA PHE A 510 5.13 33.24 5.45
C PHE A 510 4.47 34.39 6.20
N GLU A 511 4.87 35.60 5.86
CA GLU A 511 4.32 36.83 6.39
C GLU A 511 2.87 37.03 5.93
N ASP A 512 2.11 37.79 6.72
CA ASP A 512 0.78 38.24 6.32
C ASP A 512 0.87 39.17 5.12
N TYR A 513 -0.14 39.11 4.25
CA TYR A 513 -0.21 39.99 3.10
C TYR A 513 -0.52 41.43 3.54
N SER A 514 0.15 42.38 2.91
CA SER A 514 -0.19 43.80 3.00
C SER A 514 -1.58 44.07 2.41
N VAL A 515 -2.14 45.24 2.74
CA VAL A 515 -3.46 45.67 2.25
C VAL A 515 -3.52 45.65 0.72
N ASP A 516 -2.47 46.17 0.05
CA ASP A 516 -2.38 46.21 -1.41
C ASP A 516 -2.31 44.79 -1.99
N GLU A 517 -1.56 43.89 -1.36
CA GLU A 517 -1.47 42.48 -1.77
C GLU A 517 -2.80 41.75 -1.59
N LEU A 518 -3.53 42.00 -0.49
CA LEU A 518 -4.87 41.42 -0.28
C LEU A 518 -5.88 41.90 -1.32
N TYR A 519 -5.82 43.18 -1.68
CA TYR A 519 -6.66 43.74 -2.73
C TYR A 519 -6.35 43.13 -4.10
N GLU A 520 -5.08 42.99 -4.45
CA GLU A 520 -4.69 42.31 -5.70
C GLU A 520 -5.11 40.83 -5.70
N ILE A 521 -4.97 40.13 -4.57
CA ILE A 521 -5.46 38.74 -4.43
C ILE A 521 -6.97 38.69 -4.64
N PHE A 522 -7.71 39.64 -4.05
CA PHE A 522 -9.16 39.76 -4.23
C PHE A 522 -9.51 39.93 -5.72
N ARG A 523 -8.84 40.84 -6.42
CA ARG A 523 -9.08 41.08 -7.85
C ARG A 523 -8.83 39.85 -8.71
N ILE A 524 -7.71 39.15 -8.48
CA ILE A 524 -7.39 37.92 -9.22
C ILE A 524 -8.44 36.83 -8.94
N MET A 525 -8.80 36.61 -7.67
CA MET A 525 -9.79 35.60 -7.30
C MET A 525 -11.18 35.90 -7.90
N LEU A 526 -11.58 37.16 -7.91
CA LEU A 526 -12.85 37.60 -8.49
C LEU A 526 -12.86 37.48 -10.02
N SER A 527 -11.78 37.92 -10.67
CA SER A 527 -11.62 37.82 -12.13
C SER A 527 -11.60 36.37 -12.61
N ASN A 528 -10.97 35.46 -11.86
CA ASN A 528 -10.99 34.02 -12.16
C ASN A 528 -12.40 33.41 -12.07
N LYS A 529 -13.34 34.05 -11.36
CA LYS A 529 -14.76 33.66 -11.32
C LYS A 529 -15.59 34.32 -12.42
N GLY A 530 -14.98 35.14 -13.29
CA GLY A 530 -15.66 35.85 -14.38
C GLY A 530 -16.29 37.19 -13.97
N TYR A 531 -16.06 37.66 -12.74
CA TYR A 531 -16.63 38.91 -12.25
C TYR A 531 -15.64 40.07 -12.34
N SER A 532 -16.18 41.28 -12.45
CA SER A 532 -15.44 42.54 -12.38
C SER A 532 -16.00 43.44 -11.28
N ILE A 533 -15.18 44.36 -10.77
CA ILE A 533 -15.63 45.38 -9.80
C ILE A 533 -15.69 46.75 -10.46
N GLU A 534 -16.62 47.58 -9.98
CA GLU A 534 -16.62 49.00 -10.27
C GLU A 534 -15.40 49.71 -9.63
N SER A 535 -14.89 50.76 -10.27
CA SER A 535 -13.76 51.55 -9.76
C SER A 535 -14.01 52.19 -8.38
N SER A 536 -15.25 52.47 -8.03
CA SER A 536 -15.69 53.00 -6.72
C SER A 536 -15.41 52.03 -5.57
N CYS A 537 -15.36 50.72 -5.85
CA CYS A 537 -15.19 49.66 -4.84
C CYS A 537 -13.78 49.59 -4.24
N GLU A 538 -12.77 50.09 -4.95
CA GLU A 538 -11.36 49.96 -4.55
C GLU A 538 -11.08 50.61 -3.19
N SER A 539 -11.54 51.84 -2.98
CA SER A 539 -11.33 52.57 -1.73
C SER A 539 -12.01 51.89 -0.54
N ALA A 540 -13.23 51.37 -0.74
CA ALA A 540 -13.97 50.67 0.29
C ALA A 540 -13.26 49.37 0.74
N LEU A 541 -12.73 48.60 -0.22
CA LEU A 541 -11.99 47.37 0.05
C LEU A 541 -10.65 47.63 0.76
N HIS A 542 -9.90 48.65 0.36
CA HIS A 542 -8.64 49.02 1.03
C HIS A 542 -8.87 49.44 2.48
N LEU A 543 -9.86 50.30 2.74
CA LEU A 543 -10.22 50.71 4.10
C LEU A 543 -10.64 49.51 4.96
N HIS A 544 -11.40 48.59 4.37
CA HIS A 544 -11.81 47.37 5.06
C HIS A 544 -10.62 46.47 5.40
N PHE A 545 -9.75 46.15 4.44
CA PHE A 545 -8.56 45.35 4.70
C PHE A 545 -7.63 46.00 5.72
N LEU A 546 -7.45 47.32 5.68
CA LEU A 546 -6.66 48.06 6.67
C LEU A 546 -7.20 47.86 8.11
N SER A 547 -8.51 47.77 8.27
CA SER A 547 -9.15 47.49 9.58
C SER A 547 -8.94 46.05 10.06
N ARG A 548 -8.78 45.10 9.13
CA ARG A 548 -8.73 43.66 9.41
C ARG A 548 -7.31 43.11 9.62
N VAL A 549 -6.32 43.62 8.90
CA VAL A 549 -4.90 43.17 8.98
C VAL A 549 -4.30 43.36 10.38
N ARG A 550 -4.89 44.21 11.23
CA ARG A 550 -4.43 44.44 12.61
C ARG A 550 -4.73 43.29 13.58
N ASN A 551 -5.43 42.24 13.13
CA ASN A 551 -5.81 41.12 13.98
C ASN A 551 -4.75 40.01 13.92
N GLU A 552 -4.29 39.54 15.08
CA GLU A 552 -3.12 38.65 15.24
C GLU A 552 -3.27 37.28 14.56
N HIS A 553 -4.51 36.84 14.30
CA HIS A 553 -4.83 35.59 13.59
C HIS A 553 -5.65 35.81 12.32
N PHE A 554 -5.29 36.82 11.53
CA PHE A 554 -5.99 37.11 10.29
C PHE A 554 -5.84 35.99 9.25
N GLY A 555 -6.96 35.58 8.65
CA GLY A 555 -7.02 34.45 7.70
C GLY A 555 -6.53 34.75 6.28
N ASN A 556 -5.96 35.93 6.01
CA ASN A 556 -5.36 36.31 4.73
C ASN A 556 -6.20 35.92 3.50
N GLY A 557 -5.66 35.16 2.55
CA GLY A 557 -6.37 34.71 1.35
C GLY A 557 -7.62 33.85 1.64
N ARG A 558 -7.67 33.15 2.79
CA ARG A 558 -8.89 32.45 3.22
C ARG A 558 -9.99 33.44 3.60
N TYR A 559 -9.64 34.55 4.24
CA TYR A 559 -10.58 35.64 4.52
C TYR A 559 -11.06 36.29 3.23
N VAL A 560 -10.15 36.61 2.30
CA VAL A 560 -10.49 37.18 0.98
C VAL A 560 -11.49 36.29 0.22
N ARG A 561 -11.28 34.97 0.22
CA ARG A 561 -12.22 34.01 -0.37
C ARG A 561 -13.61 34.09 0.27
N LYS A 562 -13.68 34.09 1.60
CA LYS A 562 -14.94 34.22 2.35
C LYS A 562 -15.66 35.54 2.03
N LEU A 563 -14.90 36.64 1.92
CA LEU A 563 -15.43 37.95 1.55
C LEU A 563 -16.01 37.94 0.13
N ILE A 564 -15.31 37.35 -0.84
CA ILE A 564 -15.81 37.21 -2.22
C ILE A 564 -17.11 36.42 -2.25
N GLU A 565 -17.20 35.30 -1.52
CA GLU A 565 -18.42 34.50 -1.46
C GLU A 565 -19.61 35.34 -0.94
N ALA A 566 -19.42 36.06 0.17
CA ALA A 566 -20.46 36.95 0.71
C ALA A 566 -20.87 38.04 -0.29
N ILE A 567 -19.90 38.66 -0.97
CA ILE A 567 -20.15 39.67 -2.01
C ILE A 567 -20.98 39.10 -3.16
N LEU A 568 -20.67 37.89 -3.62
CA LEU A 568 -21.40 37.26 -4.73
C LEU A 568 -22.83 36.90 -4.32
N TYR A 569 -23.08 36.52 -3.06
CA TYR A 569 -24.45 36.36 -2.56
C TYR A 569 -25.22 37.68 -2.57
N GLN A 570 -24.62 38.78 -2.12
CA GLN A 570 -25.25 40.10 -2.12
C GLN A 570 -25.53 40.60 -3.55
N GLN A 571 -24.57 40.39 -4.45
CA GLN A 571 -24.74 40.71 -5.87
C GLN A 571 -25.86 39.89 -6.50
N ALA A 572 -25.93 38.58 -6.24
CA ALA A 572 -26.98 37.72 -6.76
C ALA A 572 -28.37 38.17 -6.28
N THR A 573 -28.52 38.49 -5.00
CA THR A 573 -29.77 39.04 -4.45
C THR A 573 -30.17 40.33 -5.17
N ARG A 574 -29.25 41.30 -5.28
CA ARG A 574 -29.49 42.56 -5.99
C ARG A 574 -29.92 42.35 -7.44
N VAL A 575 -29.24 41.47 -8.17
CA VAL A 575 -29.52 41.22 -9.59
C VAL A 575 -30.87 40.52 -9.76
N MET A 576 -31.19 39.55 -8.91
CA MET A 576 -32.47 38.82 -8.97
C MET A 576 -33.68 39.70 -8.60
N GLU A 577 -33.53 40.64 -7.66
CA GLU A 577 -34.57 41.61 -7.33
C GLU A 577 -34.90 42.53 -8.54
N ARG A 578 -33.90 42.84 -9.38
CA ARG A 578 -34.08 43.68 -10.57
C ARG A 578 -34.60 42.95 -11.80
N LEU A 579 -34.39 41.63 -11.89
CA LEU A 579 -34.92 40.80 -12.98
C LEU A 579 -36.47 40.84 -13.02
N GLY A 580 -37.13 41.13 -11.90
CA GLY A 580 -38.58 41.35 -11.85
C GLY A 580 -39.06 42.64 -12.55
N GLU A 581 -38.15 43.57 -12.85
CA GLU A 581 -38.50 44.91 -13.37
C GLU A 581 -38.10 45.12 -14.83
N ARG A 582 -37.01 44.52 -15.34
CA ARG A 582 -36.50 44.65 -16.73
C ARG A 582 -35.61 43.47 -17.15
N ASP A 583 -35.39 43.31 -18.47
CA ASP A 583 -34.36 42.42 -19.01
C ASP A 583 -32.95 42.89 -18.59
N LEU A 584 -32.13 41.96 -18.08
CA LEU A 584 -30.76 42.24 -17.63
C LEU A 584 -29.78 42.28 -18.81
N ASP A 585 -28.84 43.23 -18.77
CA ASP A 585 -27.68 43.24 -19.66
C ASP A 585 -26.59 42.26 -19.15
N GLU A 586 -25.84 41.64 -20.06
CA GLU A 586 -24.74 40.71 -19.73
C GLU A 586 -23.66 41.38 -18.85
N THR A 587 -23.56 42.70 -18.95
CA THR A 587 -22.65 43.52 -18.13
C THR A 587 -23.10 43.62 -16.67
N GLU A 588 -24.40 43.69 -16.39
CA GLU A 588 -24.92 43.80 -15.02
C GLU A 588 -24.81 42.50 -14.24
N MET A 589 -24.89 41.36 -14.93
CA MET A 589 -24.79 40.03 -14.31
C MET A 589 -23.39 39.73 -13.75
N ASN A 590 -22.35 40.38 -14.28
CA ASN A 590 -20.95 40.08 -13.97
C ASN A 590 -20.21 41.23 -13.26
N VAL A 591 -20.91 42.29 -12.85
CA VAL A 591 -20.34 43.46 -12.18
C VAL A 591 -20.79 43.55 -10.73
N VAL A 592 -19.80 43.64 -9.83
CA VAL A 592 -19.97 43.91 -8.40
C VAL A 592 -19.85 45.41 -8.14
N ILE A 593 -20.81 45.96 -7.40
CA ILE A 593 -20.85 47.37 -7.01
C ILE A 593 -20.52 47.58 -5.53
N GLU A 594 -20.29 48.84 -5.14
CA GLU A 594 -19.89 49.19 -3.77
C GLU A 594 -20.94 48.77 -2.71
N ALA A 595 -22.23 48.78 -3.06
CA ALA A 595 -23.30 48.37 -2.16
C ALA A 595 -23.22 46.88 -1.79
N ASP A 596 -22.89 46.01 -2.75
CA ASP A 596 -22.74 44.56 -2.52
C ASP A 596 -21.62 44.30 -1.49
N ILE A 597 -20.54 45.06 -1.60
CA ILE A 597 -19.37 44.97 -0.72
C ILE A 597 -19.71 45.44 0.69
N LYS A 598 -20.36 46.60 0.83
CA LYS A 598 -20.74 47.13 2.15
C LYS A 598 -21.68 46.18 2.89
N ASN A 599 -22.69 45.65 2.19
CA ASN A 599 -23.64 44.70 2.76
C ASN A 599 -22.95 43.41 3.19
N ALA A 600 -22.07 42.86 2.36
CA ALA A 600 -21.30 41.65 2.68
C ALA A 600 -20.38 41.85 3.88
N ILE A 601 -19.73 43.01 4.00
CA ILE A 601 -18.87 43.35 5.15
C ILE A 601 -19.70 43.44 6.43
N GLN A 602 -20.88 44.06 6.37
CA GLN A 602 -21.78 44.18 7.50
C GLN A 602 -22.25 42.80 7.98
N GLU A 603 -22.75 41.96 7.06
CA GLU A 603 -23.19 40.60 7.36
C GLU A 603 -22.08 39.76 8.01
N LEU A 604 -20.86 39.80 7.45
CA LEU A 604 -19.71 39.10 8.02
C LEU A 604 -19.35 39.59 9.43
N SER A 605 -19.52 40.89 9.70
CA SER A 605 -19.24 41.48 11.01
C SER A 605 -20.32 41.09 12.04
N GLU A 606 -21.59 41.02 11.62
CA GLU A 606 -22.71 40.54 12.44
C GLU A 606 -22.55 39.06 12.81
N LEU A 607 -22.18 38.20 11.85
CA LEU A 607 -21.90 36.79 12.08
C LEU A 607 -20.75 36.55 13.06
N GLU A 608 -19.67 37.33 12.96
CA GLU A 608 -18.55 37.27 13.90
C GLU A 608 -18.95 37.72 15.31
N SER A 609 -19.81 38.73 15.42
CA SER A 609 -20.31 39.20 16.71
C SER A 609 -21.22 38.18 17.39
N THR A 610 -22.07 37.49 16.64
CA THR A 610 -22.96 36.43 17.17
C THR A 610 -22.18 35.18 17.53
N GLN A 611 -21.16 34.79 16.77
CA GLN A 611 -20.27 33.69 17.14
C GLN A 611 -19.50 33.95 18.44
N ARG A 612 -19.08 35.20 18.70
CA ARG A 612 -18.46 35.59 19.98
C ARG A 612 -19.45 35.56 21.16
N LEU A 613 -20.74 35.76 20.92
CA LEU A 613 -21.80 35.71 21.93
C LEU A 613 -22.24 34.29 22.28
N ILE A 614 -22.09 33.32 21.37
CA ILE A 614 -22.49 31.91 21.56
C ILE A 614 -21.32 31.05 22.06
N GLY A 615 -20.07 31.49 21.89
CA GLY A 615 -18.91 30.86 22.52
C GLY A 615 -18.98 30.97 24.04
N PHE A 616 -19.16 29.85 24.73
CA PHE A 616 -19.14 29.76 26.19
C PHE A 616 -18.00 30.60 26.78
N GLY A 617 -18.37 31.56 27.62
CA GLY A 617 -17.43 32.30 28.43
C GLY A 617 -16.64 31.34 29.30
N LEU A 618 -15.37 31.11 28.96
CA LEU A 618 -14.37 30.79 29.97
C LEU A 618 -14.04 32.11 30.68
N GLN A 619 -14.91 32.48 31.63
CA GLN A 619 -14.56 33.41 32.70
C GLN A 619 -13.86 32.63 33.81
N GLY A 620 -12.71 33.15 34.27
CA GLY A 620 -12.09 32.81 35.55
C GLY A 620 -10.80 32.06 35.44
#